data_AF-A0A6J6D716-F1
#
_entry.id   AF-A0A6J6D716-F1
#
_cell.length_a   1.000
_cell.length_b   1.000
_cell.length_c   1.000
_cell.angle_alpha   90.00
_cell.angle_beta   90.00
_cell.angle_gamma   90.00
#
_symmetry.space_group_name_H-M   'P 1'
#
loop_
_entity.id
_entity.type
_entity.pdbx_description
1 polymer ?
#
loop_
_entity_poly.entity_id
_entity_poly.type
_entity_poly.pdbx_seq_one_letter_code
_entity_poly.pdbx_strand_id
1 'polypeptide(L)' 'MIENAVFELRPGVTEMYVHPATDTPELRAIGTDWASRVDDLHLVCHDSRLRTLLERSGAVLIGYRELRELQRAG' A
#
# COMPACT_ATOMS: atom_id res chain seq x y z
N MET A 1 -7.30 9.06 -2.39
CA MET A 1 -6.12 8.66 -3.19
C MET A 1 -4.96 8.51 -2.21
N ILE A 2 -4.25 7.38 -2.26
CA ILE A 2 -3.20 6.98 -1.32
C ILE A 2 -2.09 8.04 -1.24
N GLU A 3 -1.82 8.72 -2.34
CA GLU A 3 -0.83 9.76 -2.49
C GLU A 3 -1.08 10.95 -1.55
N ASN A 4 -2.34 11.35 -1.37
CA ASN A 4 -2.69 12.43 -0.43
C ASN A 4 -2.47 11.98 1.02
N ALA A 5 -2.81 10.73 1.33
CA ALA A 5 -2.58 10.18 2.67
C ALA A 5 -1.08 10.07 3.00
N VAL A 6 -0.24 9.75 2.00
CA VAL A 6 1.23 9.78 2.16
C VAL A 6 1.75 11.21 2.39
N PHE A 7 1.18 12.20 1.71
CA PHE A 7 1.56 13.60 1.87
C PHE A 7 1.19 14.17 3.26
N GLU A 8 0.09 13.68 3.85
CA GLU A 8 -0.44 14.16 5.13
C GLU A 8 0.01 13.33 6.34
N LEU A 9 1.03 12.47 6.17
CA LEU A 9 1.52 11.61 7.26
C LEU A 9 1.94 12.43 8.47
N ARG A 10 1.49 11.97 9.64
CA ARG A 10 1.90 12.48 10.95
C ARG A 10 2.94 11.54 11.58
N PRO A 11 3.78 12.02 12.51
CA PRO A 11 4.69 11.15 13.24
C PRO A 11 3.95 9.99 13.92
N GLY A 12 4.46 8.78 13.75
CA GLY A 12 3.87 7.56 14.28
C GLY A 12 3.91 6.40 13.30
N VAL A 13 3.12 5.37 13.57
CA VAL A 13 2.93 4.21 12.70
C VAL A 13 1.60 4.37 11.97
N THR A 14 1.62 4.31 10.64
CA THR A 14 0.43 4.35 9.79
C THR A 14 0.36 3.06 8.98
N GLU A 15 -0.82 2.46 8.94
CA GLU A 15 -1.11 1.32 8.08
C GLU A 15 -1.95 1.80 6.89
N MET A 16 -1.54 1.40 5.68
CA MET A 16 -2.28 1.65 4.45
C MET A 16 -2.59 0.31 3.79
N TYR A 17 -3.84 0.10 3.43
CA TYR A 17 -4.33 -1.17 2.90
C TYR A 17 -4.79 -1.03 1.44
N VAL A 18 -4.41 -2.00 0.62
CA VAL A 18 -4.72 -2.11 -0.81
C VAL A 18 -5.07 -3.56 -1.17
N HIS A 19 -5.77 -3.77 -2.28
CA HIS A 19 -6.18 -5.08 -2.78
C HIS A 19 -5.59 -5.38 -4.18
N PRO A 20 -4.26 -5.44 -4.34
CA PRO A 20 -3.64 -5.66 -5.63
C PRO A 20 -4.02 -7.04 -6.21
N ALA A 21 -4.54 -7.05 -7.44
CA ALA A 21 -4.87 -8.28 -8.15
C ALA A 21 -4.56 -8.17 -9.65
N THR A 22 -4.18 -9.28 -10.27
CA THR A 22 -3.98 -9.35 -11.73
C THR A 22 -5.33 -9.30 -12.44
N ASP A 23 -5.37 -8.66 -13.61
CA ASP A 23 -6.57 -8.62 -14.45
C ASP A 23 -6.85 -10.00 -15.06
N THR A 24 -7.87 -10.69 -14.54
CA THR A 24 -8.30 -12.00 -15.05
C THR A 24 -9.81 -12.02 -15.34
N PRO A 25 -10.28 -12.89 -16.25
CA PRO A 25 -11.71 -13.09 -16.48
C PRO A 25 -12.47 -13.47 -15.21
N GLU A 26 -11.88 -14.30 -14.35
CA GLU A 26 -12.48 -14.74 -13.09
C GLU A 26 -12.66 -13.56 -12.13
N LEU A 27 -11.66 -12.69 -12.01
CA LEU A 27 -11.74 -11.50 -11.15
C LEU A 27 -12.87 -10.56 -11.63
N ARG A 28 -12.94 -10.31 -12.95
CA ARG A 28 -14.00 -9.50 -13.57
C ARG A 28 -15.39 -10.08 -13.38
N ALA A 29 -15.49 -11.40 -13.35
CA ALA A 29 -16.77 -12.09 -13.15
C ALA A 29 -17.24 -12.08 -11.69
N ILE A 30 -16.31 -12.09 -10.72
CA ILE A 30 -16.63 -12.22 -9.29
C ILE A 30 -16.77 -10.87 -8.60
N GLY A 31 -15.86 -9.93 -8.85
CA GLY A 31 -15.76 -8.68 -8.09
C GLY A 31 -16.28 -7.49 -8.86
N THR A 32 -17.22 -6.73 -8.29
CA THR A 32 -17.63 -5.43 -8.88
C THR A 32 -16.55 -4.35 -8.73
N ASP A 33 -15.59 -4.57 -7.84
CA ASP A 33 -14.42 -3.74 -7.57
C ASP A 33 -13.16 -4.18 -8.34
N TRP A 34 -13.28 -5.13 -9.29
CA TRP A 34 -12.15 -5.71 -10.02
C TRP A 34 -11.20 -4.65 -10.60
N ALA A 35 -11.76 -3.57 -11.16
CA ALA A 35 -10.97 -2.50 -11.77
C ALA A 35 -10.06 -1.82 -10.75
N SER A 36 -10.59 -1.50 -9.56
CA SER A 36 -9.82 -0.90 -8.48
C SER A 36 -8.70 -1.83 -8.00
N ARG A 37 -8.91 -3.14 -8.01
CA ARG A 37 -7.88 -4.12 -7.59
C ARG A 37 -6.74 -4.25 -8.60
N VAL A 38 -7.06 -4.14 -9.89
CA VAL A 38 -6.07 -4.08 -10.96
C VAL A 38 -5.28 -2.77 -10.87
N ASP A 39 -5.96 -1.66 -10.59
CA ASP A 39 -5.31 -0.36 -10.37
C ASP A 39 -4.40 -0.38 -9.13
N ASP A 40 -4.83 -1.02 -8.03
CA ASP A 40 -4.01 -1.21 -6.83
C ASP A 40 -2.71 -1.98 -7.14
N LEU A 41 -2.78 -3.01 -8.00
CA LEU A 41 -1.58 -3.75 -8.43
C LEU A 41 -0.63 -2.86 -9.24
N HIS A 42 -1.16 -2.05 -10.15
CA HIS A 42 -0.35 -1.09 -10.87
C HIS A 42 0.30 -0.07 -9.92
N LEU A 43 -0.47 0.47 -8.98
CA LEU A 43 -0.01 1.45 -7.99
C LEU A 43 1.16 0.92 -7.16
N VAL A 44 1.10 -0.31 -6.65
CA VAL A 44 2.14 -0.82 -5.73
C VAL A 44 3.32 -1.51 -6.42
N CYS A 45 3.16 -2.01 -7.65
CA CYS A 45 4.22 -2.72 -8.36
C CYS A 45 4.89 -1.90 -9.48
N HIS A 46 4.19 -0.94 -10.08
CA HIS A 46 4.63 -0.28 -11.31
C HIS A 46 4.70 1.24 -11.20
N ASP A 47 3.97 1.85 -10.25
CA ASP A 47 3.99 3.31 -10.09
C ASP A 47 5.19 3.79 -9.24
N SER A 48 6.22 4.27 -9.94
CA SER A 48 7.38 4.91 -9.33
C SER A 48 7.04 6.16 -8.48
N ARG A 49 5.91 6.83 -8.75
CA ARG A 49 5.49 8.03 -8.04
C ARG A 49 5.18 7.74 -6.58
N LEU A 50 4.53 6.62 -6.29
CA LEU A 50 4.23 6.22 -4.91
C LEU A 50 5.50 6.07 -4.10
N ARG A 51 6.51 5.40 -4.68
CA ARG A 51 7.83 5.24 -4.06
C ARG A 51 8.50 6.59 -3.79
N THR A 52 8.51 7.49 -4.77
CA THR A 52 9.06 8.84 -4.58
C THR A 52 8.30 9.64 -3.51
N LEU A 53 6.98 9.51 -3.41
CA LEU A 53 6.20 10.19 -2.37
C LEU A 53 6.54 9.65 -0.98
N LEU A 54 6.67 8.34 -0.82
CA LEU A 54 7.08 7.72 0.44
C LEU A 54 8.48 8.20 0.86
N GLU A 55 9.45 8.19 -0.06
CA GLU A 55 10.81 8.71 0.18
C GLU A 55 10.79 10.19 0.61
N ARG A 56 9.99 11.04 -0.07
CA ARG A 56 9.86 12.47 0.25
C ARG A 56 9.13 12.74 1.56
N SER A 57 8.21 11.87 1.97
CA SER A 57 7.53 11.97 3.27
C SER A 57 8.45 11.65 4.45
N GLY A 58 9.61 11.02 4.20
CA GLY A 58 10.49 10.51 5.24
C GLY A 58 9.96 9.25 5.93
N ALA A 59 8.88 8.66 5.39
CA ALA A 59 8.33 7.41 5.91
C ALA A 59 9.29 6.24 5.64
N VAL A 60 9.39 5.35 6.62
CA VAL A 60 10.10 4.08 6.49
C VAL A 60 9.06 2.98 6.34
N LEU A 61 9.10 2.26 5.21
CA LEU A 61 8.26 1.08 5.01
C LEU A 61 8.76 -0.05 5.91
N ILE A 62 7.84 -0.67 6.63
CA ILE A 62 8.10 -1.80 7.53
C ILE A 62 7.05 -2.89 7.31
N GLY A 63 7.43 -4.14 7.58
CA GLY A 63 6.50 -5.25 7.69
C GLY A 63 5.96 -5.45 9.11
N TYR A 64 4.93 -6.29 9.23
CA TYR A 64 4.41 -6.72 10.53
C TYR A 64 5.40 -7.55 11.34
N ARG A 65 6.39 -8.17 10.70
CA ARG A 65 7.39 -8.98 11.41
C ARG A 65 8.26 -8.08 12.30
N GLU A 66 8.73 -6.97 11.76
CA GLU A 66 9.53 -5.98 12.47
C GLU A 66 8.74 -5.37 13.64
N LEU A 67 7.47 -5.02 13.41
CA LEU A 67 6.57 -4.55 14.47
C LEU A 67 6.40 -5.59 15.58
N ARG A 68 6.18 -6.86 15.22
CA ARG A 68 6.02 -7.97 16.16
C ARG A 68 7.31 -8.23 16.94
N GLU A 69 8.47 -8.14 16.32
CA GLU A 69 9.77 -8.29 16.98
C GLU A 69 9.98 -7.17 18.01
N LEU A 70 9.70 -5.91 17.65
CA LEU A 70 9.77 -4.77 18.56
C LEU A 70 8.83 -4.93 19.77
N GLN A 71 7.58 -5.37 19.55
CA GLN A 71 6.62 -5.61 20.63
C GLN A 71 7.06 -6.69 21.62
N ARG A 72 7.93 -7.62 21.20
CA ARG A 72 8.42 -8.74 22.02
C ARG A 72 9.78 -8.48 22.68
N ALA A 73 10.49 -7.44 22.25
CA ALA A 73 11.81 -7.09 22.74
C ALA A 73 11.79 -6.25 24.04
N GLY A 74 10.66 -6.26 24.76
CA GLY A 74 10.41 -5.45 25.96
C GLY A 74 11.54 -5.44 26.98
#